data_AF-A0A316MYB2-F1
#
_entry.id   AF-A0A316MYB2-F1
#
_cell.length_a   1.000
_cell.length_b   1.000
_cell.length_c   1.000
_cell.angle_alpha   90.00
_cell.angle_beta   90.00
_cell.angle_gamma   90.00
#
_symmetry.space_group_name_H-M   'P 1'
#
loop_
_entity.id
_entity.type
_entity.pdbx_description
1 polymer ?
#
loop_
_entity_poly.entity_id
_entity_poly.type
_entity_poly.pdbx_seq_one_letter_code
_entity_poly.pdbx_strand_id
1 'polypeptide(L)'
;MIKKFLMTTIVSLIVLNSYSEEIVIYKKGSTELPKDVCEKPIDIHVDEPEKELSLVFNKSIEVRTIISGPKGIIFNDDIDGKRNTTININLKGSGEGDYDVLLIDNSGNVTDSSFYIPETNY
;
A
#
# COMPACT_ATOMS: atom_id res chain seq x y z
N MET A 1 40.36 -0.72 41.10
CA MET A 1 39.36 0.36 40.97
C MET A 1 38.78 0.34 39.57
N ILE A 2 37.46 0.38 39.48
CA ILE A 2 36.60 -0.04 38.36
C ILE A 2 36.69 0.89 37.15
N LYS A 3 36.94 0.34 35.96
CA LYS A 3 36.72 1.01 34.66
C LYS A 3 35.21 0.97 34.39
N LYS A 4 34.55 2.14 34.41
CA LYS A 4 33.14 2.27 34.03
C LYS A 4 33.03 2.12 32.51
N PHE A 5 32.51 0.99 32.05
CA PHE A 5 32.10 0.81 30.67
C PHE A 5 30.75 1.50 30.52
N LEU A 6 30.72 2.62 29.80
CA LEU A 6 29.49 3.35 29.50
C LEU A 6 28.75 2.54 28.43
N MET A 7 27.73 1.78 28.84
CA MET A 7 26.86 1.07 27.92
C MET A 7 25.81 2.07 27.41
N THR A 8 25.96 2.54 26.17
CA THR A 8 24.99 3.42 25.53
C THR A 8 23.81 2.58 25.05
N THR A 9 22.74 2.52 25.85
CA THR A 9 21.47 1.89 25.46
C THR A 9 20.81 2.78 24.41
N ILE A 10 20.81 2.33 23.15
CA ILE A 10 20.02 2.96 22.09
C ILE A 10 18.56 2.60 22.36
N VAL A 11 17.80 3.54 22.93
CA VAL A 11 16.34 3.44 22.98
C VAL A 11 15.86 3.70 21.56
N SER A 12 15.66 2.62 20.80
CA SER A 12 14.99 2.69 19.50
C SER A 12 13.55 3.12 19.76
N LEU A 13 13.25 4.38 19.44
CA LEU A 13 11.92 4.94 19.51
C LEU A 13 11.11 4.30 18.38
N ILE A 14 10.47 3.17 18.66
CA ILE A 14 9.48 2.58 17.76
C ILE A 14 8.31 3.56 17.74
N VAL A 15 8.23 4.37 16.70
CA VAL A 15 7.06 5.18 16.41
C VAL A 15 6.00 4.20 15.92
N LEU A 16 5.18 3.70 16.84
CA LEU A 16 3.92 3.06 16.48
C LEU A 16 3.06 4.16 15.86
N ASN A 17 2.98 4.19 14.53
CA ASN A 17 1.98 4.99 13.83
C ASN A 17 0.61 4.39 14.17
N SER A 18 0.01 4.90 15.25
CA SER A 18 -1.35 4.57 15.63
C SER A 18 -2.27 5.30 14.66
N TYR A 19 -2.75 4.61 13.64
CA TYR A 19 -3.85 5.11 12.83
C TYR A 19 -5.12 5.05 13.68
N SER A 20 -5.68 6.20 14.00
CA SER A 20 -7.03 6.30 14.56
C SER A 20 -8.01 6.32 13.39
N GLU A 21 -8.77 5.24 13.19
CA GLU A 21 -9.98 5.33 12.38
C GLU A 21 -11.00 6.23 13.09
N GLU A 22 -11.53 7.24 12.40
CA GLU A 22 -12.56 8.11 12.94
C GLU A 22 -13.86 7.32 13.10
N ILE A 23 -14.24 7.01 14.35
CA ILE A 23 -15.54 6.39 14.63
C ILE A 23 -16.62 7.46 14.55
N VAL A 24 -17.28 7.55 13.39
CA VAL A 24 -18.44 8.42 13.19
C VAL A 24 -19.66 7.82 13.90
N ILE A 25 -20.04 8.41 15.03
CA ILE A 25 -21.27 8.04 15.76
C ILE A 25 -22.46 8.78 15.13
N TYR A 26 -23.32 8.06 14.41
CA TYR A 26 -24.53 8.63 13.85
C TYR A 26 -25.64 8.75 14.90
N LYS A 27 -26.18 9.96 15.06
CA LYS A 27 -27.44 10.17 15.77
C LYS A 27 -28.58 9.63 14.89
N LYS A 28 -29.35 8.67 15.40
CA LYS A 28 -30.49 8.04 14.70
C LYS A 28 -31.47 9.12 14.21
N GLY A 29 -31.49 9.40 12.91
CA GLY A 29 -32.48 10.29 12.28
C GLY A 29 -32.01 11.20 11.14
N SER A 30 -30.73 11.25 10.78
CA SER A 30 -30.25 12.11 9.69
C SER A 30 -30.09 11.33 8.38
N THR A 31 -30.95 11.59 7.39
CA THR A 31 -30.87 11.09 6.01
C THR A 31 -30.01 11.99 5.12
N GLU A 32 -28.83 12.38 5.59
CA GLU A 32 -27.82 13.00 4.75
C GLU A 32 -26.53 12.20 4.92
N LEU A 33 -26.21 11.38 3.92
CA LEU A 33 -24.90 10.76 3.79
C LEU A 33 -23.87 11.90 3.66
N PRO A 34 -22.76 11.88 4.43
CA PRO A 34 -21.74 12.90 4.32
C PRO A 34 -21.22 12.98 2.88
N LYS A 35 -21.22 14.19 2.30
CA LYS A 35 -20.76 14.50 0.93
C LYS A 35 -19.26 14.38 0.72
N ASP A 36 -18.51 13.96 1.73
CA ASP A 36 -17.05 13.87 1.71
C ASP A 36 -16.60 12.42 1.95
N VAL A 37 -17.13 11.51 1.14
CA VAL A 37 -16.43 10.23 0.94
C VAL A 37 -15.15 10.60 0.19
N CYS A 38 -14.04 10.72 0.91
CA CYS A 38 -12.73 10.92 0.34
C CYS A 38 -12.45 9.77 -0.64
N GLU A 39 -12.72 9.99 -1.93
CA GLU A 39 -12.48 8.99 -2.98
C GLU A 39 -10.97 8.75 -3.06
N LYS A 40 -10.56 7.51 -2.75
CA LYS A 40 -9.17 7.05 -2.84
C LYS A 40 -8.69 7.24 -4.29
N PRO A 41 -7.54 7.88 -4.51
CA PRO A 41 -7.08 8.20 -5.87
C PRO A 41 -6.77 6.95 -6.70
N ILE A 42 -6.35 5.85 -6.05
CA ILE A 42 -5.95 4.59 -6.69
C ILE A 42 -6.48 3.41 -5.87
N ASP A 43 -7.23 2.51 -6.52
CA ASP A 43 -7.60 1.21 -5.95
C ASP A 43 -6.63 0.12 -6.41
N ILE A 44 -6.36 -0.83 -5.51
CA ILE A 44 -5.43 -1.94 -5.75
C ILE A 44 -6.26 -3.22 -5.67
N HIS A 45 -6.23 -4.02 -6.74
CA HIS A 45 -6.90 -5.31 -6.80
C HIS A 45 -5.92 -6.41 -7.19
N VAL A 46 -6.07 -7.59 -6.58
CA VAL A 46 -5.24 -8.76 -6.87
C VAL A 46 -6.16 -9.87 -7.36
N ASP A 47 -5.90 -10.37 -8.56
CA ASP A 47 -6.45 -11.61 -9.07
C ASP A 47 -5.44 -12.73 -8.75
N GLU A 48 -5.65 -13.41 -7.62
CA GLU A 48 -4.76 -14.49 -7.16
C GLU A 48 -4.68 -15.66 -8.16
N PRO A 49 -5.79 -16.18 -8.73
CA PRO A 49 -5.74 -17.24 -9.74
C PRO A 49 -4.91 -16.87 -10.98
N GLU A 50 -5.09 -15.66 -11.51
CA GLU A 50 -4.34 -15.19 -12.67
C GLU A 50 -2.97 -14.61 -12.33
N LYS A 51 -2.64 -14.48 -11.03
CA LYS A 51 -1.42 -13.84 -10.55
C LYS A 51 -1.25 -12.47 -11.22
N GLU A 52 -2.28 -11.64 -11.15
CA GLU A 52 -2.30 -10.29 -11.74
C GLU A 52 -2.65 -9.24 -10.68
N LEU A 53 -1.94 -8.12 -10.69
CA LEU A 53 -2.22 -6.94 -9.88
C LEU A 53 -2.76 -5.82 -10.75
N SER A 54 -3.91 -5.27 -10.39
CA SER A 54 -4.53 -4.14 -11.06
C SER A 54 -4.47 -2.88 -10.20
N LEU A 55 -3.97 -1.79 -10.79
CA LEU A 55 -4.02 -0.43 -10.22
C LEU A 55 -5.09 0.36 -10.98
N VAL A 56 -6.19 0.72 -10.30
CA VAL A 56 -7.32 1.45 -10.89
C VAL A 56 -7.26 2.91 -10.47
N PHE A 57 -7.04 3.80 -11.42
CA PHE A 57 -6.89 5.24 -11.16
C PHE A 57 -8.26 5.93 -11.18
N ASN A 58 -8.76 6.32 -10.01
CA ASN A 58 -10.01 7.05 -9.87
C ASN A 58 -9.83 8.57 -10.08
N LYS A 59 -8.58 9.04 -10.02
CA LYS A 59 -8.16 10.42 -10.29
C LYS A 59 -7.00 10.44 -11.27
N SER A 60 -6.87 11.54 -12.01
CA SER A 60 -5.67 11.76 -12.83
C SER A 60 -4.52 12.17 -11.93
N ILE A 61 -3.51 11.32 -11.79
CA ILE A 61 -2.37 11.50 -10.89
C ILE A 61 -1.16 10.74 -11.41
N GLU A 62 0.01 11.36 -11.29
CA GLU A 62 1.29 10.71 -11.55
C GLU A 62 1.82 10.10 -10.26
N VAL A 63 2.24 8.83 -10.32
CA VAL A 63 2.75 8.10 -9.16
C VAL A 63 3.99 7.28 -9.50
N ARG A 64 5.02 7.38 -8.65
CA ARG A 64 6.09 6.39 -8.59
C ARG A 64 5.52 5.11 -8.02
N THR A 65 5.58 4.02 -8.78
CA THR A 65 5.05 2.73 -8.39
C THR A 65 6.20 1.75 -8.20
N ILE A 66 6.32 1.18 -7.00
CA ILE A 66 7.29 0.14 -6.68
C ILE A 66 6.52 -1.07 -6.18
N ILE A 67 6.72 -2.21 -6.83
CA ILE A 67 6.12 -3.48 -6.44
C ILE A 67 7.24 -4.50 -6.27
N SER A 68 7.29 -5.12 -5.10
CA SER A 68 8.21 -6.19 -4.79
C SER A 68 7.45 -7.46 -4.40
N GLY A 69 8.07 -8.60 -4.68
CA GLY A 69 7.61 -9.89 -4.21
C GLY A 69 8.79 -10.75 -3.74
N PRO A 70 8.56 -12.05 -3.55
CA PRO A 70 9.54 -12.97 -2.94
C PRO A 70 10.89 -13.04 -3.68
N LYS A 71 10.89 -12.78 -5.00
CA LYS A 71 12.10 -12.80 -5.84
C LYS A 71 12.73 -11.43 -6.08
N GLY A 72 12.20 -10.37 -5.47
CA GLY A 72 12.71 -8.99 -5.59
C GLY A 72 11.71 -8.04 -6.25
N ILE A 73 12.23 -6.97 -6.85
CA ILE A 73 11.44 -5.91 -7.49
C ILE A 73 10.84 -6.42 -8.81
N ILE A 74 9.53 -6.31 -8.94
CA ILE A 74 8.74 -6.76 -10.09
C ILE A 74 8.44 -5.57 -11.00
N PHE A 75 8.09 -4.43 -10.39
CA PHE A 75 7.75 -3.21 -11.10
C PHE A 75 8.36 -2.02 -10.36
N ASN A 76 8.97 -1.10 -11.11
CA ASN A 76 9.55 0.12 -10.56
C ASN A 76 9.58 1.20 -11.65
N ASP A 77 8.46 1.88 -11.83
CA ASP A 77 8.30 2.88 -12.88
C ASP A 77 7.40 4.01 -12.41
N ASP A 78 7.47 5.13 -13.14
CA ASP A 78 6.56 6.25 -12.99
C ASP A 78 5.34 6.02 -13.89
N ILE A 79 4.15 6.10 -13.30
CA ILE A 79 2.89 5.91 -14.02
C ILE A 79 2.14 7.23 -14.04
N ASP A 80 1.94 7.79 -15.25
CA ASP A 80 0.97 8.86 -15.49
C ASP A 80 -0.44 8.26 -15.59
N GLY A 81 -1.07 8.10 -14.43
CA GLY A 81 -2.40 7.53 -14.31
C GLY A 81 -3.46 8.55 -14.70
N LYS A 82 -4.19 8.29 -15.79
CA LYS A 82 -5.38 9.07 -16.15
C LYS A 82 -6.59 8.52 -15.44
N ARG A 83 -7.55 9.38 -15.06
CA ARG A 83 -8.83 8.94 -14.49
C ARG A 83 -9.48 7.83 -15.33
N ASN A 84 -9.98 6.80 -14.65
CA ASN A 84 -10.60 5.60 -15.19
C ASN A 84 -9.65 4.73 -16.03
N THR A 85 -8.33 4.81 -15.78
CA THR A 85 -7.34 3.90 -16.37
C THR A 85 -7.03 2.79 -15.38
N THR A 86 -6.94 1.56 -15.90
CA THR A 86 -6.44 0.42 -15.15
C THR A 86 -5.09 0.01 -15.70
N ILE A 87 -4.10 -0.15 -14.81
CA ILE A 87 -2.80 -0.73 -15.14
C ILE A 87 -2.73 -2.13 -14.56
N ASN A 88 -2.47 -3.12 -15.41
CA ASN A 88 -2.34 -4.52 -15.00
C ASN A 88 -0.86 -4.93 -15.01
N ILE A 89 -0.45 -5.60 -13.94
CA ILE A 89 0.93 -6.00 -13.68
C ILE A 89 0.94 -7.51 -13.46
N ASN A 90 1.63 -8.21 -14.35
CA ASN A 90 1.74 -9.65 -14.32
C ASN A 90 2.72 -10.10 -13.23
N LEU A 91 2.26 -10.96 -12.32
CA LEU A 91 3.05 -11.52 -11.21
C LEU A 91 3.50 -12.97 -11.48
N LYS A 92 3.17 -13.54 -12.66
CA LYS A 92 3.60 -14.89 -13.05
C LYS A 92 5.12 -14.97 -13.08
N GLY A 93 5.67 -15.93 -12.34
CA GLY A 93 7.12 -16.14 -12.22
C GLY A 93 7.80 -15.38 -11.08
N SER A 94 7.10 -14.44 -10.43
CA SER A 94 7.64 -13.60 -9.34
C SER A 94 7.75 -14.31 -7.98
N GLY A 95 7.23 -15.54 -7.89
CA GLY A 95 7.28 -16.38 -6.68
C GLY A 95 5.93 -16.42 -5.95
N GLU A 96 5.86 -17.26 -4.94
CA GLU A 96 4.72 -17.37 -4.03
C GLU A 96 5.19 -16.87 -2.66
N GLY A 97 4.34 -16.13 -1.95
CA GLY A 97 4.73 -15.41 -0.74
C GLY A 97 4.16 -13.99 -0.65
N ASP A 98 4.80 -13.17 0.18
CA ASP A 98 4.42 -11.78 0.44
C ASP A 98 4.84 -10.83 -0.70
N TYR A 99 3.96 -9.90 -1.01
CA TYR A 99 4.13 -8.84 -1.98
C TYR A 99 3.85 -7.49 -1.33
N ASP A 100 4.65 -6.49 -1.68
CA ASP A 100 4.51 -5.11 -1.23
C ASP A 100 4.28 -4.19 -2.44
N VAL A 101 3.38 -3.24 -2.28
CA VAL A 101 3.05 -2.19 -3.24
C VAL A 101 3.26 -0.85 -2.55
N LEU A 102 4.09 -0.01 -3.15
CA LEU A 102 4.35 1.35 -2.71
C LEU A 102 4.07 2.32 -3.85
N LEU A 103 3.12 3.23 -3.63
CA LEU A 103 2.76 4.30 -4.54
C LEU A 103 3.12 5.64 -3.90
N ILE A 104 3.90 6.47 -4.60
CA ILE A 104 4.30 7.80 -4.13
C ILE A 104 3.86 8.82 -5.16
N ASP A 105 2.98 9.74 -4.78
CA ASP A 105 2.54 10.81 -5.69
C ASP A 105 3.48 12.03 -5.69
N ASN A 106 3.28 12.93 -6.65
CA ASN A 106 4.07 14.17 -6.77
C ASN A 106 3.91 15.14 -5.58
N SER A 107 2.91 14.95 -4.73
CA SER A 107 2.74 15.73 -3.49
C SER A 107 3.48 15.09 -2.30
N GLY A 108 4.10 13.92 -2.52
CA GLY A 108 4.78 13.14 -1.49
C GLY A 108 3.82 12.28 -0.65
N ASN A 109 2.56 12.13 -1.03
CA ASN A 109 1.66 11.21 -0.36
C ASN A 109 2.07 9.78 -0.70
N VAL A 110 2.05 8.92 0.30
CA VAL A 110 2.44 7.51 0.18
C VAL A 110 1.20 6.64 0.39
N THR A 111 0.98 5.71 -0.53
CA THR A 111 0.05 4.58 -0.34
C THR A 111 0.86 3.30 -0.33
N ASP A 112 0.88 2.63 0.80
CA ASP A 112 1.47 1.30 0.99
C ASP A 112 0.38 0.23 1.11
N SER A 113 0.64 -0.94 0.55
CA SER A 113 -0.25 -2.10 0.65
C SER A 113 0.56 -3.38 0.51
N SER A 114 0.18 -4.42 1.25
CA SER A 114 0.77 -5.74 1.14
C SER A 114 -0.29 -6.79 0.86
N PHE A 115 0.06 -7.84 0.12
CA PHE A 115 -0.80 -9.00 -0.12
C PHE A 115 0.03 -10.28 -0.22
N TYR A 116 -0.62 -11.43 -0.12
CA TYR A 116 0.03 -12.74 -0.15
C TYR A 116 -0.51 -13.58 -1.31
N ILE A 117 0.38 -14.15 -2.11
CA ILE A 117 0.01 -15.16 -3.12
C ILE A 117 0.37 -16.54 -2.59
N PRO A 118 -0.60 -17.44 -2.36
CA PRO A 118 -0.33 -18.76 -1.82
C PRO A 118 0.40 -19.68 -2.80
N GLU A 119 1.12 -20.65 -2.24
CA GLU A 119 1.71 -21.73 -3.02
C GLU A 119 0.60 -22.56 -3.68
N THR A 120 0.64 -22.67 -5.01
CA THR A 120 -0.25 -23.58 -5.74
C THR A 120 0.28 -25.00 -5.66
N ASN A 121 -0.18 -25.77 -4.67
CA ASN A 121 0.04 -27.22 -4.61
C ASN A 121 -0.78 -27.89 -5.72
N TYR A 122 -0.12 -28.27 -6.82
CA TYR A 122 -0.69 -29.10 -7.89
C TYR A 122 -0.67 -30.59 -7.54
#